data_AF-A0A238XVH3-F1
#
_entry.id   AF-A0A238XVH3-F1
#
_cell.length_a   1.000
_cell.length_b   1.000
_cell.length_c   1.000
_cell.angle_alpha   90.00
_cell.angle_beta   90.00
_cell.angle_gamma   90.00
#
_symmetry.space_group_name_H-M   'P 1'
#
loop_
_entity.id
_entity.type
_entity.pdbx_description
1 polymer ?
#
loop_
_entity_poly.entity_id
_entity_poly.type
_entity_poly.pdbx_seq_one_letter_code
_entity_poly.pdbx_strand_id
1 'polypeptide(L)'
;MASVAELRAAVDAAVQQVNEGQAAIQAAREKLGEAQQSLAAALDGGGHEAVGTAHASLSQADQQLEECFSATQLAIEAAQNYTAML
;
A
#
# COMPACT_ATOMS: atom_id res chain seq x y z
N MET A 1 26.53 -6.08 21.16
CA MET A 1 26.67 -6.24 19.70
C MET A 1 25.56 -7.18 19.31
N ALA A 2 24.53 -6.72 18.60
CA ALA A 2 23.51 -7.64 18.09
C ALA A 2 24.21 -8.67 17.21
N SER A 3 24.01 -9.96 17.51
CA SER A 3 24.54 -11.04 16.69
C SER A 3 23.89 -11.02 15.31
N VAL A 4 24.58 -11.57 14.30
CA VAL A 4 24.03 -11.72 12.94
C VAL A 4 22.69 -12.47 12.96
N ALA A 5 22.51 -13.41 13.90
CA ALA A 5 21.26 -14.12 14.11
C ALA A 5 20.11 -13.21 14.60
N GLU A 6 20.38 -12.29 15.53
CA GLU A 6 19.40 -11.31 16.00
C GLU A 6 19.04 -10.30 14.91
N LEU A 7 20.02 -9.88 14.10
CA LEU A 7 19.78 -9.00 12.96
C LEU A 7 18.91 -9.69 11.90
N ARG A 8 19.18 -10.96 11.59
CA ARG A 8 18.37 -11.76 10.66
C ARG A 8 16.93 -11.93 11.15
N ALA A 9 16.74 -12.27 12.42
CA ALA A 9 15.41 -12.38 13.01
C ALA A 9 14.63 -11.05 12.99
N ALA A 10 15.30 -9.92 13.22
CA ALA A 10 14.69 -8.60 13.13
C ALA A 10 14.29 -8.23 11.68
N VAL A 11 15.10 -8.60 10.69
CA VAL A 11 14.76 -8.42 9.27
C VAL A 11 13.58 -9.30 8.88
N ASP A 12 13.56 -10.57 9.27
CA ASP A 12 12.44 -11.48 8.97
C ASP A 12 11.11 -10.96 9.58
N ALA A 13 11.15 -10.45 10.81
CA ALA A 13 9.99 -9.84 11.46
C ALA A 13 9.52 -8.57 10.73
N ALA A 14 10.46 -7.71 10.29
CA ALA A 14 10.13 -6.52 9.52
C ALA A 14 9.52 -6.86 8.16
N VAL A 15 10.03 -7.88 7.47
CA VAL A 15 9.48 -8.37 6.20
C VAL A 15 8.06 -8.91 6.41
N GLN A 16 7.82 -9.68 7.47
CA GLN A 16 6.49 -10.18 7.78
C GLN A 16 5.50 -9.03 8.03
N GLN A 17 5.90 -8.03 8.82
CA GLN A 17 5.04 -6.88 9.10
C GLN A 17 4.73 -6.05 7.85
N VAL A 18 5.69 -5.93 6.93
CA VAL A 18 5.45 -5.29 5.63
C VAL A 18 4.47 -6.09 4.79
N ASN A 19 4.59 -7.41 4.73
CA ASN A 19 3.67 -8.26 3.96
C ASN A 19 2.22 -8.13 4.48
N GLU A 20 2.05 -8.08 5.80
CA GLU A 20 0.75 -7.82 6.44
C GLU A 20 0.21 -6.42 6.08
N GLY A 21 1.08 -5.41 6.09
CA GLY A 21 0.75 -4.06 5.63
C GLY A 21 0.37 -4.00 4.15
N GLN A 22 1.05 -4.75 3.29
CA GLN A 22 0.76 -4.85 1.86
C GLN A 22 -0.63 -5.46 1.60
N ALA A 23 -1.01 -6.50 2.34
CA ALA A 23 -2.35 -7.07 2.27
C ALA A 23 -3.43 -6.05 2.70
N ALA A 24 -3.16 -5.27 3.76
CA ALA A 24 -4.06 -4.21 4.20
C ALA A 24 -4.20 -3.08 3.17
N ILE A 25 -3.10 -2.69 2.51
CA ILE A 25 -3.11 -1.70 1.42
C ILE A 25 -3.96 -2.22 0.25
N GLN A 26 -3.79 -3.48 -0.14
CA GLN A 26 -4.56 -4.04 -1.25
C GLN A 26 -6.06 -4.06 -0.95
N ALA A 27 -6.47 -4.45 0.26
CA ALA A 27 -7.86 -4.38 0.71
C ALA A 27 -8.39 -2.93 0.77
N ALA A 28 -7.54 -1.95 1.11
CA ALA A 28 -7.91 -0.55 1.07
C ALA A 28 -8.14 -0.06 -0.37
N ARG A 29 -7.31 -0.50 -1.33
CA ARG A 29 -7.48 -0.17 -2.76
C ARG A 29 -8.77 -0.75 -3.34
N GLU A 30 -9.13 -1.98 -2.99
CA GLU A 30 -10.40 -2.58 -3.41
C GLU A 30 -11.60 -1.75 -2.93
N LYS A 31 -11.61 -1.35 -1.65
CA LYS A 31 -12.64 -0.47 -1.09
C LYS A 31 -12.65 0.92 -1.71
N LEU A 32 -11.48 1.47 -2.07
CA LEU A 32 -11.38 2.73 -2.80
C LEU A 32 -12.03 2.61 -4.18
N GLY A 33 -11.79 1.51 -4.90
CA GLY A 33 -12.41 1.24 -6.20
C GLY A 33 -13.94 1.11 -6.11
N GLU A 34 -14.45 0.38 -5.11
CA GLU A 34 -15.89 0.28 -4.84
C GLU A 34 -16.50 1.65 -4.52
N ALA A 35 -15.81 2.44 -3.68
CA ALA A 35 -16.23 3.80 -3.35
C ALA A 35 -16.26 4.69 -4.59
N GLN A 36 -15.22 4.67 -5.44
CA GLN A 36 -15.18 5.40 -6.70
C GLN A 36 -16.34 5.02 -7.64
N GLN A 37 -16.66 3.73 -7.73
CA GLN A 37 -17.75 3.25 -8.57
C GLN A 37 -19.12 3.69 -8.05
N SER A 38 -19.34 3.59 -6.73
CA SER A 38 -20.57 4.08 -6.09
C SER A 38 -20.70 5.59 -6.20
N LEU A 39 -19.58 6.31 -6.15
CA LEU A 39 -19.49 7.75 -6.28
C LEU A 39 -19.81 8.21 -7.72
N ALA A 40 -19.32 7.48 -8.73
CA ALA A 40 -19.64 7.69 -10.13
C ALA A 40 -21.13 7.46 -10.43
N ALA A 41 -21.75 6.42 -9.83
CA ALA A 41 -23.18 6.18 -9.95
C ALA A 41 -24.03 7.30 -9.30
N ALA A 42 -23.54 7.91 -8.22
CA ALA A 42 -24.20 9.05 -7.58
C ALA A 42 -24.05 10.37 -8.37
N LEU A 43 -22.96 10.53 -9.13
CA LEU A 43 -22.69 11.68 -10.02
C LEU A 43 -23.74 11.82 -11.12
N ASP A 44 -24.21 10.70 -11.68
CA ASP A 44 -25.29 10.63 -12.67
C ASP A 44 -26.63 11.18 -12.12
N GLY A 45 -26.75 11.33 -10.79
CA GLY A 45 -27.93 11.81 -10.08
C GLY A 45 -27.94 13.30 -9.69
N GLY A 46 -26.86 14.07 -9.91
CA GLY A 46 -26.91 15.55 -9.84
C GLY A 46 -26.03 16.29 -8.81
N GLY A 47 -25.02 15.66 -8.20
CA GLY A 47 -24.03 16.36 -7.35
C GLY A 47 -22.65 16.42 -8.01
N HIS A 48 -22.37 17.43 -8.85
CA HIS A 48 -21.21 17.36 -9.77
C HIS A 48 -19.84 17.73 -9.17
N GLU A 49 -19.69 18.83 -8.42
CA GLU A 49 -18.35 19.33 -8.04
C GLU A 49 -17.73 18.64 -6.82
N ALA A 50 -18.48 18.44 -5.74
CA ALA A 50 -17.97 17.78 -4.54
C ALA A 50 -17.59 16.32 -4.80
N VAL A 51 -18.34 15.67 -5.69
CA VAL A 51 -18.18 14.27 -6.04
C VAL A 51 -17.02 14.07 -7.03
N GLY A 52 -16.86 14.98 -8.00
CA GLY A 52 -15.67 15.01 -8.86
C GLY A 52 -14.38 15.26 -8.07
N THR A 53 -14.42 16.16 -7.07
CA THR A 53 -13.28 16.42 -6.17
C THR A 53 -12.95 15.19 -5.32
N ALA A 54 -13.96 14.53 -4.76
CA ALA A 54 -13.76 13.28 -4.02
C ALA A 54 -13.18 12.17 -4.91
N HIS A 55 -13.65 12.03 -6.15
CA HIS A 55 -13.10 11.06 -7.10
C HIS A 55 -11.62 11.32 -7.42
N ALA A 56 -11.24 12.57 -7.66
CA ALA A 56 -9.86 12.96 -7.90
C ALA A 56 -8.96 12.65 -6.69
N SER A 57 -9.40 12.99 -5.47
CA SER A 57 -8.69 12.67 -4.23
C SER A 57 -8.53 11.16 -4.01
N LEU A 58 -9.57 10.36 -4.30
CA LEU A 58 -9.51 8.90 -4.21
C LEU A 58 -8.52 8.32 -5.22
N SER A 59 -8.52 8.83 -6.46
CA SER A 59 -7.59 8.39 -7.50
C SER A 59 -6.14 8.74 -7.15
N GLN A 60 -5.91 9.89 -6.52
CA GLN A 60 -4.58 10.29 -6.07
C GLN A 60 -4.11 9.42 -4.89
N ALA A 61 -5.01 9.10 -3.95
CA ALA A 61 -4.72 8.20 -2.85
C ALA A 61 -4.36 6.79 -3.35
N ASP A 62 -5.08 6.27 -4.35
CA ASP A 62 -4.78 4.97 -4.94
C ASP A 62 -3.39 4.92 -5.59
N GLN A 63 -3.01 5.98 -6.32
CA GLN A 63 -1.67 6.10 -6.92
C GLN A 63 -0.56 6.16 -5.85
N GLN A 64 -0.75 6.95 -4.78
CA GLN A 64 0.22 6.99 -3.68
C GLN A 64 0.35 5.65 -2.96
N LEU A 65 -0.75 4.92 -2.80
CA LEU A 65 -0.72 3.58 -2.23
C LEU A 65 0.06 2.60 -3.11
N GLU A 66 -0.09 2.70 -4.44
CA GLU A 66 0.67 1.88 -5.39
C GLU A 66 2.17 2.21 -5.40
N GLU A 67 2.54 3.48 -5.35
CA GLU A 67 3.94 3.92 -5.23
C GLU A 67 4.57 3.44 -3.92
N CYS A 68 3.87 3.61 -2.80
CA CYS A 68 4.30 3.10 -1.50
C CYS A 68 4.42 1.57 -1.50
N PHE A 69 3.47 0.86 -2.10
CA PHE A 69 3.52 -0.60 -2.20
C PHE A 69 4.78 -1.07 -2.94
N SER A 70 5.05 -0.48 -4.10
CA SER A 70 6.22 -0.79 -4.93
C SER A 70 7.54 -0.47 -4.22
N ALA A 71 7.64 0.72 -3.62
CA ALA A 71 8.82 1.13 -2.85
C ALA A 71 9.09 0.18 -1.68
N THR A 72 8.04 -0.27 -0.99
CA THR A 72 8.20 -1.19 0.14
C THR A 72 8.60 -2.59 -0.32
N GLN A 73 8.12 -3.05 -1.48
CA GLN A 73 8.54 -4.33 -2.05
C GLN A 73 10.04 -4.33 -2.42
N LEU A 74 10.52 -3.25 -3.04
CA LEU A 74 11.94 -3.06 -3.33
C LEU A 74 12.80 -3.03 -2.05
N ALA A 75 12.29 -2.40 -0.98
CA ALA A 75 12.97 -2.38 0.31
C ALA A 75 13.06 -3.79 0.94
N ILE A 76 12.01 -4.62 0.81
CA ILE A 76 12.04 -6.03 1.23
C ILE A 76 13.10 -6.80 0.43
N GLU A 77 13.11 -6.69 -0.89
CA GLU A 77 14.09 -7.39 -1.74
C GLU A 77 15.53 -7.00 -1.37
N ALA A 78 15.78 -5.72 -1.14
CA ALA A 78 17.08 -5.23 -0.68
C ALA A 78 17.47 -5.80 0.69
N ALA A 79 16.52 -5.87 1.64
CA ALA A 79 16.74 -6.45 2.95
C ALA A 79 17.02 -7.96 2.87
N GLN A 80 16.27 -8.70 2.08
CA GLN A 80 16.47 -10.14 1.85
C GLN A 80 17.82 -10.43 1.20
N ASN A 81 18.21 -9.65 0.19
CA ASN A 81 19.53 -9.77 -0.44
C ASN A 81 20.66 -9.48 0.55
N TYR A 82 20.53 -8.44 1.36
CA TYR A 82 21.52 -8.12 2.39
C TYR A 82 21.65 -9.26 3.42
N THR A 83 20.53 -9.81 3.87
CA THR A 83 20.53 -10.97 4.79
C THR A 83 21.10 -12.23 4.16
N ALA A 84 20.94 -12.46 2.85
CA ALA A 84 21.53 -13.59 2.15
C ALA A 84 23.06 -13.48 1.97
N MET A 85 23.62 -12.26 2.04
CA MET A 85 25.05 -11.97 1.95
C MET A 85 25.77 -11.97 3.32
N LEU A 86 25.02 -12.03 4.43
CA LEU A 86 25.53 -12.14 5.80
C LEU A 86 25.81 -13.60 6.20
#